data_AF-A0A8C1TTV3-F1
#
_entry.id   AF-A0A8C1TTV3-F1
#
_cell.length_a   1.000
_cell.length_b   1.000
_cell.length_c   1.000
_cell.angle_alpha   90.00
_cell.angle_beta   90.00
_cell.angle_gamma   90.00
#
_symmetry.space_group_name_H-M   'P 1'
#
loop_
_entity.id
_entity.type
_entity.pdbx_description
1 polymer ?
#
loop_
_entity_poly.entity_id
_entity_poly.type
_entity_poly.pdbx_seq_one_letter_code
_entity_poly.pdbx_strand_id
1 'polypeptide(L)'
;MDCMMQKHLFKQPSPAEMKAGLYFTQTDVNRRLLQPNRGFAFFHEPGEELLDVLLQLQRNTHTHTHTQTQELIDICRGSHERFGEEACLVFGSAAVSGGADEQIQTAARRAPVRVLPDGQNRAAGPAVPPQPQRRDMEEDLVPNMEDEDDEDEFEWAAGQEEDWMQEAFVSRQSPAERSGHIAVTDGSCMFIWGGYKNADTEAAEFTDLYLPKNEIWIYNMETGRWRMKRSEGDVPNSMSGSCGSCVDGVLYLFGGHQARGNTNLVYRLPLRASVLGWEKMSDLTGLAPTCKDKLGCWVYRNQLAYFGGYGYIAQPGHRGTFALDENSFMGNHAGRGWNNHIHILDLETSSWSQPITKGDAPSPRAAHACASIGHRGYVFGGRYMDHRLNDLHCINMDTWEWSEMCVPQHGPVGRSWHSFTPVSADHIFLFGGFTTDRETLSDAWLYCVSKNEWKPFKHEHTERPRLWHTACLGPDGEVFVFGGCANNLLSHQQAAHSNELLLFTVQPKSLVRLCFDVAVLHQKRLEHMWDVLPKALLHRLKQRTVADS
;
A
#
# COMPACT_ATOMS: atom_id res chain seq x y z
N MET A 1 -13.85 34.71 58.75
CA MET A 1 -12.92 35.13 57.70
C MET A 1 -13.24 34.29 56.45
N ASP A 2 -14.43 34.38 55.86
CA ASP A 2 -15.04 35.52 55.12
C ASP A 2 -14.19 35.87 53.88
N CYS A 3 -14.70 35.98 52.64
CA CYS A 3 -16.07 35.96 52.12
C CYS A 3 -16.09 35.98 50.57
N MET A 4 -17.09 35.30 49.97
CA MET A 4 -17.87 35.59 48.73
C MET A 4 -17.21 35.85 47.36
N MET A 5 -17.51 35.12 46.28
CA MET A 5 -18.76 34.82 45.51
C MET A 5 -18.99 35.76 44.30
N GLN A 6 -19.11 35.18 43.11
CA GLN A 6 -20.27 35.39 42.23
C GLN A 6 -20.48 34.22 41.24
N LYS A 7 -21.68 33.63 41.31
CA LYS A 7 -22.24 32.61 40.41
C LYS A 7 -23.11 33.29 39.35
N HIS A 8 -23.11 32.78 38.11
CA HIS A 8 -24.26 32.90 37.22
C HIS A 8 -24.68 31.52 36.70
N LEU A 9 -25.94 31.19 36.98
CA LEU A 9 -26.69 30.01 36.54
C LEU A 9 -27.24 30.25 35.13
N PHE A 10 -27.28 29.20 34.30
CA PHE A 10 -28.38 29.02 33.35
C PHE A 10 -28.90 27.57 33.42
N LYS A 11 -30.23 27.49 33.46
CA LYS A 11 -31.09 26.35 33.75
C LYS A 11 -31.26 25.44 32.53
N GLN A 12 -31.33 24.12 32.77
CA GLN A 12 -32.00 23.17 31.86
C GLN A 12 -33.53 23.24 32.03
N PRO A 13 -34.32 22.97 30.99
CA PRO A 13 -35.71 22.56 31.14
C PRO A 13 -35.93 21.06 30.85
N SER A 14 -36.76 20.44 31.69
CA SER A 14 -37.33 19.09 31.56
C SER A 14 -38.75 19.15 30.95
N PRO A 15 -39.39 18.00 30.63
CA PRO A 15 -40.43 17.89 29.61
C PRO A 15 -41.86 17.95 30.16
N ALA A 16 -42.79 18.46 29.34
CA ALA A 16 -44.16 17.97 29.08
C ALA A 16 -45.18 19.10 28.78
N GLU A 17 -46.11 18.78 27.87
CA GLU A 17 -47.43 19.38 27.61
C GLU A 17 -47.55 20.62 26.69
N MET A 18 -47.94 20.38 25.43
CA MET A 18 -49.35 20.61 25.03
C MET A 18 -49.69 19.97 23.67
N LYS A 19 -50.76 19.17 23.67
CA LYS A 19 -51.45 18.56 22.52
C LYS A 19 -52.49 19.51 21.93
N ALA A 20 -52.65 19.46 20.61
CA ALA A 20 -53.89 19.46 19.80
C ALA A 20 -53.48 19.96 18.39
N GLY A 21 -53.58 19.21 17.29
CA GLY A 21 -54.65 18.32 16.85
C GLY A 21 -55.35 19.01 15.68
N LEU A 22 -55.23 18.48 14.46
CA LEU A 22 -56.23 18.54 13.38
C LEU A 22 -55.75 17.75 12.15
N TYR A 23 -56.58 16.77 11.79
CA TYR A 23 -56.63 16.05 10.52
C TYR A 23 -56.94 17.01 9.36
N PHE A 24 -56.46 16.76 8.13
CA PHE A 24 -57.27 16.83 6.89
C PHE A 24 -56.52 16.25 5.66
N THR A 25 -57.08 15.13 5.18
CA THR A 25 -57.20 14.53 3.84
C THR A 25 -56.61 15.19 2.58
N GLN A 26 -56.13 14.30 1.72
CA GLN A 26 -55.79 14.37 0.29
C GLN A 26 -56.97 14.74 -0.63
N THR A 27 -56.82 15.72 -1.55
CA THR A 27 -57.32 15.69 -2.95
C THR A 27 -56.94 16.95 -3.77
N ASP A 28 -56.66 16.71 -5.05
CA ASP A 28 -56.82 17.58 -6.23
C ASP A 28 -55.95 18.83 -6.43
N VAL A 29 -54.82 18.65 -7.16
CA VAL A 29 -54.52 19.46 -8.35
C VAL A 29 -53.95 18.56 -9.44
N ASN A 30 -54.82 18.06 -10.32
CA ASN A 30 -54.42 17.45 -11.57
C ASN A 30 -55.36 17.98 -12.67
N ARG A 31 -54.89 18.91 -13.51
CA ARG A 31 -55.33 19.04 -14.92
C ARG A 31 -54.61 20.17 -15.67
N ARG A 32 -54.22 19.82 -16.90
CA ARG A 32 -53.68 20.61 -18.03
C ARG A 32 -52.14 20.71 -17.97
N LEU A 33 -51.35 20.04 -18.80
CA LEU A 33 -51.52 19.74 -20.23
C LEU A 33 -50.82 18.40 -20.58
N LEU A 34 -51.58 17.48 -21.16
CA LEU A 34 -51.06 16.44 -22.06
C LEU A 34 -51.42 16.86 -23.48
N GLN A 35 -50.42 17.01 -24.35
CA GLN A 35 -50.51 16.46 -25.69
C GLN A 35 -49.18 15.82 -26.09
N PRO A 36 -49.21 14.68 -26.83
CA PRO A 36 -48.06 13.84 -27.07
C PRO A 36 -47.38 14.20 -28.39
N ASN A 37 -46.07 14.44 -28.37
CA ASN A 37 -45.27 14.45 -29.59
C ASN A 37 -44.39 13.18 -29.66
N ARG A 38 -44.86 12.27 -30.52
CA ARG A 38 -44.09 11.39 -31.41
C ARG A 38 -42.82 10.75 -30.85
N GLY A 39 -43.02 9.56 -30.29
CA GLY A 39 -42.39 8.32 -30.75
C GLY A 39 -40.87 8.29 -30.91
N PHE A 40 -40.21 7.71 -29.91
CA PHE A 40 -39.34 6.56 -30.13
C PHE A 40 -39.73 5.50 -29.09
N ALA A 41 -40.49 4.50 -29.51
CA ALA A 41 -40.76 3.33 -28.69
C ALA A 41 -39.50 2.45 -28.76
N PHE A 42 -38.62 2.57 -27.78
CA PHE A 42 -37.67 1.49 -27.49
C PHE A 42 -38.44 0.44 -26.71
N PHE A 43 -38.94 -0.56 -27.43
CA PHE A 43 -39.25 -1.86 -26.84
C PHE A 43 -37.91 -2.55 -26.59
N HIS A 44 -37.24 -2.17 -25.50
CA HIS A 44 -36.10 -2.91 -25.00
C HIS A 44 -36.47 -3.51 -23.64
N GLU A 45 -36.18 -4.81 -23.51
CA GLU A 45 -36.29 -5.46 -22.21
C GLU A 45 -35.26 -4.85 -21.24
N PRO A 46 -35.51 -4.84 -19.92
CA PRO A 46 -34.64 -4.17 -18.93
C PRO A 46 -33.16 -4.61 -18.96
N GLY A 47 -32.83 -5.73 -19.60
CA GLY A 47 -31.47 -6.22 -19.80
C GLY A 47 -30.73 -5.61 -21.00
N GLU A 48 -31.45 -5.13 -22.01
CA GLU A 48 -30.88 -4.58 -23.24
C GLU A 48 -30.36 -3.14 -23.02
N GLU A 49 -31.04 -2.35 -22.18
CA GLU A 49 -30.61 -0.99 -21.77
C GLU A 49 -29.23 -1.00 -21.06
N LEU A 50 -28.94 -2.02 -20.26
CA LEU A 50 -27.65 -2.18 -19.55
C LEU A 50 -26.49 -2.46 -20.51
N LEU A 51 -26.76 -3.21 -21.57
CA LEU A 51 -25.77 -3.52 -22.60
C LEU A 51 -25.49 -2.27 -23.44
N ASP A 52 -26.51 -1.48 -23.73
CA ASP A 52 -26.35 -0.17 -24.36
C ASP A 52 -25.50 0.77 -23.48
N VAL A 53 -25.67 0.76 -22.15
CA VAL A 53 -24.80 1.52 -21.24
C VAL A 53 -23.34 1.03 -21.31
N LEU A 54 -23.09 -0.28 -21.31
CA LEU A 54 -21.74 -0.84 -21.47
C LEU A 54 -21.11 -0.50 -22.83
N LEU A 55 -21.92 -0.51 -23.91
CA LEU A 55 -21.50 -0.13 -25.26
C LEU A 55 -21.30 1.39 -25.42
N GLN A 56 -22.08 2.20 -24.71
CA GLN A 56 -21.99 3.66 -24.73
C GLN A 56 -20.80 4.17 -23.89
N LEU A 57 -20.49 3.52 -22.77
CA LEU A 57 -19.30 3.80 -21.94
C LEU A 57 -18.00 3.68 -22.74
N GLN A 58 -17.96 2.81 -23.75
CA GLN A 58 -16.84 2.70 -24.68
C GLN A 58 -16.68 3.95 -25.57
N ARG A 59 -17.79 4.51 -26.08
CA ARG A 59 -17.76 5.65 -27.02
C ARG A 59 -17.18 6.92 -26.38
N ASN A 60 -17.22 7.03 -25.04
CA ASN A 60 -16.76 8.18 -24.27
C ASN A 60 -15.43 7.96 -23.52
N THR A 61 -14.63 6.95 -23.89
CA THR A 61 -13.28 6.73 -23.30
C THR A 61 -12.24 7.76 -23.76
N HIS A 62 -12.61 8.72 -24.59
CA HIS A 62 -11.82 9.92 -24.86
C HIS A 62 -12.65 11.16 -24.50
N THR A 63 -12.19 11.90 -23.49
CA THR A 63 -12.78 13.14 -22.91
C THR A 63 -13.98 12.93 -21.98
N HIS A 64 -13.72 12.88 -20.67
CA HIS A 64 -14.75 12.99 -19.63
C HIS A 64 -15.22 14.44 -19.48
N THR A 65 -16.52 14.68 -19.58
CA THR A 65 -17.18 15.92 -19.11
C THR A 65 -18.40 15.57 -18.26
N HIS A 66 -18.66 16.38 -17.23
CA HIS A 66 -19.69 16.18 -16.19
C HIS A 66 -21.12 16.00 -16.74
N THR A 67 -21.38 16.44 -17.97
CA THR A 67 -22.68 16.35 -18.66
C THR A 67 -23.01 14.95 -19.19
N GLN A 68 -22.01 14.19 -19.65
CA GLN A 68 -22.22 12.83 -20.19
C GLN A 68 -22.49 11.80 -19.08
N THR A 69 -21.94 12.03 -17.89
CA THR A 69 -22.26 11.24 -16.69
C THR A 69 -23.72 11.45 -16.28
N GLN A 70 -24.25 12.66 -16.42
CA GLN A 70 -25.65 12.97 -16.08
C GLN A 70 -26.64 12.33 -17.07
N GLU A 71 -26.34 12.33 -18.38
CA GLU A 71 -27.17 11.62 -19.37
C GLU A 71 -27.22 10.11 -19.14
N LEU A 72 -26.09 9.48 -18.77
CA LEU A 72 -26.04 8.05 -18.44
C LEU A 72 -26.79 7.73 -17.13
N ILE A 73 -26.68 8.62 -16.13
CA ILE A 73 -27.48 8.53 -14.91
C ILE A 73 -28.98 8.69 -15.22
N ASP A 74 -29.35 9.58 -16.14
CA ASP A 74 -30.74 9.82 -16.53
C ASP A 74 -31.31 8.67 -17.38
N ILE A 75 -30.48 7.98 -18.18
CA ILE A 75 -30.83 6.70 -18.84
C ILE A 75 -31.11 5.63 -17.77
N CYS A 76 -30.26 5.49 -16.75
CA CYS A 76 -30.52 4.58 -15.63
C CYS A 76 -31.73 5.00 -14.76
N ARG A 77 -32.06 6.31 -14.68
CA ARG A 77 -33.29 6.81 -14.05
C ARG A 77 -34.54 6.59 -14.89
N GLY A 78 -34.44 6.48 -16.22
CA GLY A 78 -35.55 6.04 -17.08
C GLY A 78 -36.02 4.61 -16.73
N SER A 79 -35.10 3.78 -16.21
CA SER A 79 -35.37 2.43 -15.72
C SER A 79 -35.99 2.40 -14.31
N HIS A 80 -36.12 3.55 -13.63
CA HIS A 80 -36.67 3.71 -12.26
C HIS A 80 -38.17 3.36 -12.14
N GLU A 81 -38.90 3.27 -13.26
CA GLU A 81 -40.31 2.82 -13.26
C GLU A 81 -40.45 1.28 -13.30
N ARG A 82 -39.36 0.50 -13.47
CA ARG A 82 -39.44 -0.97 -13.67
C ARG A 82 -38.65 -1.84 -12.69
N PHE A 83 -37.76 -1.28 -11.87
CA PHE A 83 -36.99 -2.04 -10.88
C PHE A 83 -37.51 -1.77 -9.46
N GLY A 84 -37.92 -2.82 -8.76
CA GLY A 84 -38.48 -2.77 -7.40
C GLY A 84 -37.51 -2.24 -6.34
N GLU A 85 -38.05 -2.04 -5.12
CA GLU A 85 -37.53 -1.22 -4.02
C GLU A 85 -36.06 -1.45 -3.59
N GLU A 86 -35.42 -2.58 -3.92
CA GLU A 86 -34.00 -2.82 -3.61
C GLU A 86 -33.01 -2.03 -4.49
N ALA A 87 -33.40 -1.64 -5.71
CA ALA A 87 -32.57 -0.80 -6.60
C ALA A 87 -32.56 0.68 -6.21
N CYS A 88 -33.55 1.13 -5.41
CA CYS A 88 -33.77 2.54 -5.08
C CYS A 88 -32.66 3.18 -4.22
N LEU A 89 -31.87 2.39 -3.49
CA LEU A 89 -30.81 2.92 -2.62
C LEU A 89 -29.50 3.23 -3.36
N VAL A 90 -29.27 2.61 -4.53
CA VAL A 90 -27.98 2.66 -5.25
C VAL A 90 -27.82 3.95 -6.06
N PHE A 91 -28.91 4.48 -6.63
CA PHE A 91 -28.85 5.60 -7.59
C PHE A 91 -29.12 6.98 -6.97
N GLY A 92 -29.57 7.05 -5.71
CA GLY A 92 -29.83 8.31 -5.00
C GLY A 92 -28.59 8.99 -4.40
N SER A 93 -27.51 8.25 -4.14
CA SER A 93 -26.34 8.76 -3.40
C SER A 93 -25.33 9.55 -4.25
N ALA A 94 -25.38 9.47 -5.59
CA ALA A 94 -24.37 10.07 -6.46
C ALA A 94 -24.58 11.58 -6.75
N ALA A 95 -25.72 12.15 -6.33
CA ALA A 95 -26.15 13.48 -6.77
C ALA A 95 -25.72 14.66 -5.87
N VAL A 96 -25.00 14.44 -4.76
CA VAL A 96 -24.80 15.49 -3.73
C VAL A 96 -23.38 16.08 -3.67
N SER A 97 -22.42 15.65 -4.50
CA SER A 97 -21.00 16.06 -4.34
C SER A 97 -20.32 16.80 -5.51
N GLY A 98 -21.04 17.21 -6.56
CA GLY A 98 -20.44 17.86 -7.74
C GLY A 98 -20.87 19.31 -7.92
N GLY A 99 -20.15 20.27 -7.36
CA GLY A 99 -20.44 21.68 -7.57
C GLY A 99 -19.34 22.62 -7.09
N ALA A 100 -18.28 22.75 -7.89
CA ALA A 100 -17.53 24.00 -8.18
C ALA A 100 -16.17 23.64 -8.81
N ASP A 101 -15.97 23.97 -10.08
CA ASP A 101 -14.64 24.16 -10.65
C ASP A 101 -14.68 25.27 -11.72
N GLU A 102 -13.81 26.26 -11.55
CA GLU A 102 -13.63 27.42 -12.42
C GLU A 102 -12.37 27.26 -13.30
N GLN A 103 -12.43 27.92 -14.45
CA GLN A 103 -11.59 27.75 -15.64
C GLN A 103 -10.13 28.21 -15.45
N ILE A 104 -9.17 27.48 -16.03
CA ILE A 104 -7.82 28.01 -16.34
C ILE A 104 -7.45 27.71 -17.80
N GLN A 105 -7.18 28.78 -18.54
CA GLN A 105 -6.75 28.79 -19.94
C GLN A 105 -5.25 28.44 -20.08
N THR A 106 -4.93 27.63 -21.09
CA THR A 106 -3.57 27.30 -21.52
C THR A 106 -3.02 28.39 -22.47
N ALA A 107 -1.84 28.93 -22.16
CA ALA A 107 -1.06 29.75 -23.08
C ALA A 107 0.37 29.19 -23.20
N ALA A 108 0.68 28.62 -24.37
CA ALA A 108 2.02 28.19 -24.73
C ALA A 108 2.90 29.39 -25.10
N ARG A 109 4.10 29.49 -24.52
CA ARG A 109 5.18 30.35 -25.05
C ARG A 109 6.51 29.59 -25.07
N ARG A 110 7.05 29.47 -26.29
CA ARG A 110 8.44 29.03 -26.58
C ARG A 110 9.41 30.15 -26.22
N ALA A 111 10.58 29.80 -25.71
CA ALA A 111 11.77 30.66 -25.66
C ALA A 111 13.03 29.86 -26.08
N PRO A 112 14.08 30.52 -26.59
CA PRO A 112 14.96 29.96 -27.61
C PRO A 112 16.29 29.39 -27.07
N VAL A 113 16.83 28.47 -27.88
CA VAL A 113 18.18 27.89 -27.79
C VAL A 113 19.24 28.96 -28.08
N ARG A 114 20.27 29.06 -27.23
CA ARG A 114 21.50 29.82 -27.51
C ARG A 114 22.68 28.86 -27.64
N VAL A 115 23.28 28.90 -28.82
CA VAL A 115 24.57 28.29 -29.21
C VAL A 115 25.68 29.31 -28.91
N LEU A 116 26.81 28.86 -28.38
CA LEU A 116 28.10 29.57 -28.45
C LEU A 116 29.25 28.57 -28.67
N PRO A 117 30.39 29.00 -29.26
CA PRO A 117 31.17 28.20 -30.19
C PRO A 117 32.50 27.66 -29.65
N ASP A 118 33.03 26.67 -30.37
CA ASP A 118 34.38 26.14 -30.28
C ASP A 118 35.48 27.17 -30.60
N GLY A 119 36.62 27.02 -29.93
CA GLY A 119 37.86 27.73 -30.25
C GLY A 119 39.08 27.14 -29.53
N GLN A 120 39.90 26.39 -30.26
CA GLN A 120 41.17 25.79 -29.84
C GLN A 120 42.28 26.82 -29.60
N ASN A 121 43.20 26.55 -28.66
CA ASN A 121 44.65 26.55 -28.98
C ASN A 121 45.53 25.90 -27.89
N ARG A 122 46.58 25.22 -28.38
CA ARG A 122 47.63 24.47 -27.66
C ARG A 122 48.72 25.39 -27.09
N ALA A 123 49.37 24.99 -25.99
CA ALA A 123 50.76 24.47 -25.95
C ALA A 123 51.53 24.67 -24.62
N ALA A 124 52.29 23.62 -24.26
CA ALA A 124 53.56 23.55 -23.51
C ALA A 124 53.59 23.63 -21.96
N GLY A 125 54.08 22.54 -21.33
CA GLY A 125 54.64 22.50 -19.97
C GLY A 125 56.07 23.09 -19.90
N PRO A 126 56.84 22.96 -18.79
CA PRO A 126 57.24 21.64 -18.25
C PRO A 126 57.55 21.52 -16.73
N ALA A 127 57.88 20.27 -16.35
CA ALA A 127 58.88 19.81 -15.37
C ALA A 127 58.60 19.71 -13.85
N VAL A 128 58.95 18.52 -13.34
CA VAL A 128 58.88 17.97 -11.97
C VAL A 128 60.27 18.00 -11.32
N PRO A 129 60.37 18.13 -9.98
CA PRO A 129 61.49 17.55 -9.22
C PRO A 129 61.03 16.68 -8.01
N PRO A 130 61.96 15.92 -7.38
CA PRO A 130 61.73 14.53 -6.96
C PRO A 130 61.49 14.30 -5.45
N GLN A 131 61.10 13.07 -5.12
CA GLN A 131 60.94 12.49 -3.77
C GLN A 131 62.28 12.26 -3.05
N PRO A 132 62.25 12.16 -1.70
CA PRO A 132 63.21 11.36 -0.95
C PRO A 132 62.57 10.18 -0.18
N GLN A 133 63.47 9.29 0.24
CA GLN A 133 63.29 7.89 0.63
C GLN A 133 62.76 7.63 2.06
N ARG A 134 62.31 6.39 2.23
CA ARG A 134 61.85 5.69 3.43
C ARG A 134 62.80 5.76 4.63
N ARG A 135 62.20 5.77 5.83
CA ARG A 135 62.72 5.12 7.04
C ARG A 135 61.60 4.41 7.76
N ASP A 136 61.96 3.24 8.27
CA ASP A 136 61.15 2.23 8.95
C ASP A 136 60.67 2.69 10.33
N MET A 137 59.51 2.20 10.77
CA MET A 137 59.23 1.83 12.16
C MET A 137 57.95 0.97 12.27
N GLU A 138 58.20 -0.31 12.59
CA GLU A 138 57.47 -1.20 13.51
C GLU A 138 56.01 -1.60 13.22
N GLU A 139 55.89 -2.86 12.76
CA GLU A 139 54.69 -3.70 12.78
C GLU A 139 54.56 -4.40 14.14
N ASP A 140 53.48 -4.12 14.87
CA ASP A 140 53.09 -4.91 16.05
C ASP A 140 52.07 -6.00 15.66
N LEU A 141 52.61 -7.21 15.53
CA LEU A 141 52.13 -8.51 16.04
C LEU A 141 50.61 -8.77 16.07
N VAL A 142 50.13 -9.50 15.07
CA VAL A 142 48.93 -10.36 15.13
C VAL A 142 49.41 -11.80 15.40
N PRO A 143 48.99 -12.51 16.47
CA PRO A 143 49.41 -13.88 16.67
C PRO A 143 48.68 -14.82 15.72
N ASN A 144 49.48 -15.54 14.94
CA ASN A 144 49.13 -16.76 14.23
C ASN A 144 48.99 -17.88 15.28
N MET A 145 47.86 -18.59 15.34
CA MET A 145 47.79 -19.90 15.97
C MET A 145 47.29 -20.90 14.93
N GLU A 146 48.20 -21.81 14.61
CA GLU A 146 48.06 -22.98 13.76
C GLU A 146 47.23 -24.04 14.50
N ASP A 147 46.34 -24.68 13.74
CA ASP A 147 45.88 -26.07 13.77
C ASP A 147 46.13 -26.92 15.04
N GLU A 148 45.03 -27.28 15.71
CA GLU A 148 44.90 -28.60 16.37
C GLU A 148 43.57 -29.22 15.93
N ASP A 149 43.69 -30.26 15.11
CA ASP A 149 42.65 -31.21 14.73
C ASP A 149 42.26 -32.05 15.96
N ASP A 150 41.00 -32.01 16.36
CA ASP A 150 40.36 -33.08 17.14
C ASP A 150 39.10 -33.54 16.37
N GLU A 151 39.25 -34.69 15.72
CA GLU A 151 38.20 -35.48 15.11
C GLU A 151 37.33 -36.11 16.22
N ASP A 152 36.12 -35.58 16.44
CA ASP A 152 35.04 -36.34 17.08
C ASP A 152 33.91 -36.57 16.05
N GLU A 153 34.06 -37.72 15.40
CA GLU A 153 33.14 -38.36 14.47
C GLU A 153 31.82 -38.73 15.19
N PHE A 154 30.80 -37.88 15.07
CA PHE A 154 29.42 -38.24 15.42
C PHE A 154 28.68 -38.68 14.15
N GLU A 155 28.63 -39.99 13.92
CA GLU A 155 27.69 -40.65 13.01
C GLU A 155 26.24 -40.33 13.41
N TRP A 156 25.61 -39.39 12.71
CA TRP A 156 24.15 -39.30 12.70
C TRP A 156 23.65 -40.15 11.54
N ALA A 157 22.95 -41.23 11.88
CA ALA A 157 22.33 -42.17 10.95
C ALA A 157 21.45 -41.44 9.93
N ALA A 158 21.96 -41.31 8.71
CA ALA A 158 21.19 -40.92 7.54
C ALA A 158 20.20 -42.04 7.20
N GLY A 159 18.95 -41.86 7.60
CA GLY A 159 17.89 -42.78 7.23
C GLY A 159 16.64 -42.60 8.06
N GLN A 160 15.91 -41.49 7.85
CA GLN A 160 14.44 -41.40 8.00
C GLN A 160 13.83 -40.00 7.77
N GLU A 161 14.57 -39.03 7.20
CA GLU A 161 14.01 -37.68 6.94
C GLU A 161 13.26 -37.52 5.60
N GLU A 162 13.26 -38.52 4.71
CA GLU A 162 12.62 -38.38 3.39
C GLU A 162 11.12 -38.75 3.34
N ASP A 163 10.56 -39.36 4.39
CA ASP A 163 9.20 -39.94 4.33
C ASP A 163 8.08 -39.02 4.87
N TRP A 164 8.42 -37.91 5.53
CA TRP A 164 7.43 -37.00 6.14
C TRP A 164 7.06 -35.80 5.26
N MET A 165 7.67 -35.66 4.08
CA MET A 165 7.35 -34.59 3.12
C MET A 165 6.29 -34.98 2.07
N GLN A 166 5.78 -36.22 2.09
CA GLN A 166 4.82 -36.69 1.09
C GLN A 166 3.33 -36.59 1.51
N GLU A 167 3.03 -36.44 2.80
CA GLU A 167 1.64 -36.43 3.30
C GLU A 167 1.15 -35.05 3.77
N ALA A 168 1.00 -34.10 2.84
CA ALA A 168 0.05 -32.98 2.95
C ALA A 168 -0.13 -32.22 1.62
N PHE A 169 -0.23 -32.91 0.47
CA PHE A 169 -0.56 -32.24 -0.80
C PHE A 169 -2.07 -32.01 -0.94
N VAL A 170 -2.65 -31.25 -0.02
CA VAL A 170 -3.88 -30.52 -0.31
C VAL A 170 -3.44 -29.26 -1.04
N SER A 171 -3.91 -29.04 -2.27
CA SER A 171 -3.75 -27.75 -2.94
C SER A 171 -4.39 -26.69 -2.04
N ARG A 172 -3.61 -26.00 -1.21
CA ARG A 172 -4.12 -24.94 -0.35
C ARG A 172 -4.77 -23.90 -1.26
N GLN A 173 -6.08 -23.70 -1.09
CA GLN A 173 -6.85 -22.74 -1.87
C GLN A 173 -6.58 -21.29 -1.43
N SER A 174 -5.81 -21.09 -0.35
CA SER A 174 -5.45 -19.79 0.20
C SER A 174 -4.05 -19.85 0.84
N PRO A 175 -3.35 -18.71 0.93
CA PRO A 175 -2.06 -18.62 1.62
C PRO A 175 -2.17 -18.96 3.10
N ALA A 176 -1.08 -19.48 3.66
CA ALA A 176 -0.89 -19.53 5.11
C ALA A 176 -0.85 -18.13 5.72
N GLU A 177 -1.24 -18.06 7.00
CA GLU A 177 -1.19 -16.90 7.88
C GLU A 177 0.23 -16.34 7.97
N ARG A 178 0.34 -15.01 8.02
CA ARG A 178 1.64 -14.34 7.99
C ARG A 178 1.60 -12.88 8.44
N SER A 179 2.66 -12.47 9.11
CA SER A 179 2.97 -11.06 9.39
C SER A 179 4.28 -10.65 8.73
N GLY A 180 4.42 -9.35 8.42
CA GLY A 180 5.65 -8.81 7.84
C GLY A 180 6.01 -9.31 6.45
N HIS A 181 5.02 -9.82 5.73
CA HIS A 181 5.10 -10.10 4.30
C HIS A 181 5.02 -8.78 3.51
N ILE A 182 5.34 -8.86 2.21
CA ILE A 182 5.07 -7.77 1.27
C ILE A 182 3.84 -8.11 0.44
N ALA A 183 3.09 -7.07 0.05
CA ALA A 183 2.08 -7.18 -0.99
C ALA A 183 2.23 -5.99 -1.95
N VAL A 184 2.16 -6.27 -3.24
CA VAL A 184 2.13 -5.26 -4.30
C VAL A 184 1.02 -5.58 -5.28
N THR A 185 0.61 -4.61 -6.09
CA THR A 185 -0.41 -4.83 -7.12
C THR A 185 0.04 -4.35 -8.49
N ASP A 186 -0.46 -5.01 -9.54
CA ASP A 186 -0.39 -4.54 -10.93
C ASP A 186 -1.68 -3.82 -11.40
N GLY A 187 -2.58 -3.53 -10.46
CA GLY A 187 -3.91 -2.94 -10.67
C GLY A 187 -5.04 -3.97 -10.74
N SER A 188 -4.75 -5.25 -11.00
CA SER A 188 -5.76 -6.32 -11.13
C SER A 188 -5.56 -7.44 -10.13
N CYS A 189 -4.29 -7.78 -9.87
CA CYS A 189 -3.90 -8.83 -8.96
C CYS A 189 -3.06 -8.24 -7.83
N MET A 190 -3.20 -8.80 -6.64
CA MET A 190 -2.32 -8.58 -5.50
C MET A 190 -1.34 -9.75 -5.40
N PHE A 191 -0.05 -9.44 -5.35
CA PHE A 191 1.05 -10.40 -5.27
C PHE A 191 1.67 -10.33 -3.88
N ILE A 192 1.72 -11.47 -3.18
CA ILE A 192 2.15 -11.60 -1.79
C ILE A 192 3.36 -12.53 -1.71
N TRP A 193 4.36 -12.11 -0.96
CA TRP A 193 5.58 -12.87 -0.75
C TRP A 193 6.14 -12.69 0.67
N GLY A 194 6.79 -13.74 1.16
CA GLY A 194 7.51 -13.73 2.44
C GLY A 194 6.60 -13.59 3.66
N GLY A 195 7.14 -12.98 4.70
CA GLY A 195 6.58 -12.93 6.04
C GLY A 195 6.98 -14.14 6.89
N TYR A 196 6.48 -14.14 8.12
CA TYR A 196 6.66 -15.25 9.05
C TYR A 196 5.37 -15.53 9.83
N LYS A 197 5.35 -16.68 10.49
CA LYS A 197 4.33 -17.10 11.45
C LYS A 197 4.97 -17.87 12.61
N ASN A 198 4.17 -18.27 13.59
CA ASN A 198 4.61 -19.18 14.65
C ASN A 198 4.86 -20.59 14.08
N ALA A 199 5.84 -21.31 14.63
CA ALA A 199 6.03 -22.73 14.37
C ALA A 199 4.87 -23.54 14.99
N ASP A 200 4.40 -24.57 14.27
CA ASP A 200 3.22 -25.38 14.66
C ASP A 200 3.56 -26.48 15.69
N THR A 201 4.82 -26.61 16.16
CA THR A 201 5.27 -27.72 17.01
C THR A 201 5.52 -27.30 18.46
N GLU A 202 4.94 -28.04 19.40
CA GLU A 202 5.16 -27.91 20.86
C GLU A 202 6.64 -28.04 21.25
N ALA A 203 7.48 -28.66 20.40
CA ALA A 203 8.91 -28.85 20.61
C ALA A 203 9.80 -27.68 20.15
N ALA A 204 9.27 -26.75 19.35
CA ALA A 204 10.01 -25.61 18.83
C ALA A 204 9.75 -24.38 19.69
N GLU A 205 10.09 -24.48 20.98
CA GLU A 205 10.09 -23.33 21.88
C GLU A 205 10.98 -22.24 21.25
N PHE A 206 10.38 -21.08 20.93
CA PHE A 206 11.05 -19.83 20.50
C PHE A 206 11.38 -19.60 19.00
N THR A 207 10.85 -20.36 18.03
CA THR A 207 11.21 -20.10 16.61
C THR A 207 10.08 -19.52 15.74
N ASP A 208 10.31 -18.30 15.26
CA ASP A 208 9.56 -17.70 14.15
C ASP A 208 9.85 -18.50 12.87
N LEU A 209 8.80 -19.01 12.20
CA LEU A 209 8.90 -19.74 10.95
C LEU A 209 8.66 -18.80 9.76
N TYR A 210 9.71 -18.53 8.98
CA TYR A 210 9.57 -17.79 7.74
C TYR A 210 8.85 -18.63 6.67
N LEU A 211 7.97 -17.97 5.89
CA LEU A 211 7.20 -18.65 4.84
C LEU A 211 8.10 -19.05 3.64
N PRO A 212 7.71 -20.05 2.84
CA PRO A 212 8.54 -20.55 1.74
C PRO A 212 8.98 -19.47 0.76
N LYS A 213 10.29 -19.35 0.54
CA LYS A 213 10.88 -18.28 -0.27
C LYS A 213 10.50 -18.29 -1.75
N ASN A 214 10.14 -19.45 -2.28
CA ASN A 214 9.80 -19.60 -3.70
C ASN A 214 8.30 -19.49 -3.97
N GLU A 215 7.46 -19.17 -2.97
CA GLU A 215 6.01 -19.04 -3.18
C GLU A 215 5.61 -17.58 -3.41
N ILE A 216 5.02 -17.32 -4.57
CA ILE A 216 4.32 -16.07 -4.89
C ILE A 216 2.82 -16.36 -4.89
N TRP A 217 2.14 -15.84 -3.88
CA TRP A 217 0.68 -15.92 -3.78
C TRP A 217 0.06 -14.77 -4.54
N ILE A 218 -0.90 -15.07 -5.41
CA ILE A 218 -1.54 -14.09 -6.28
C ILE A 218 -3.04 -14.14 -6.01
N TYR A 219 -3.59 -13.03 -5.53
CA TYR A 219 -5.02 -12.84 -5.37
C TYR A 219 -5.55 -12.00 -6.52
N ASN A 220 -6.48 -12.54 -7.29
CA ASN A 220 -7.19 -11.77 -8.32
C ASN A 220 -8.30 -10.96 -7.62
N MET A 221 -8.17 -9.63 -7.63
CA MET A 221 -9.08 -8.72 -6.93
C MET A 221 -10.45 -8.58 -7.62
N GLU A 222 -10.56 -9.02 -8.88
CA GLU A 222 -11.84 -9.04 -9.59
C GLU A 222 -12.63 -10.33 -9.33
N THR A 223 -11.96 -11.48 -9.28
CA THR A 223 -12.60 -12.80 -9.15
C THR A 223 -12.61 -13.34 -7.73
N GLY A 224 -11.85 -12.74 -6.82
CA GLY A 224 -11.73 -13.18 -5.44
C GLY A 224 -10.92 -14.47 -5.23
N ARG A 225 -10.15 -14.89 -6.23
CA ARG A 225 -9.45 -16.18 -6.22
C ARG A 225 -7.96 -16.04 -5.95
N TRP A 226 -7.46 -16.95 -5.13
CA TRP A 226 -6.04 -17.16 -4.92
C TRP A 226 -5.47 -18.15 -5.93
N ARG A 227 -4.20 -17.94 -6.28
CA ARG A 227 -3.35 -18.95 -6.91
C ARG A 227 -1.94 -18.80 -6.36
N MET A 228 -1.24 -19.92 -6.21
CA MET A 228 0.18 -19.91 -5.90
C MET A 228 0.97 -20.19 -7.17
N LYS A 229 2.01 -19.40 -7.42
CA LYS A 229 3.04 -19.70 -8.41
C LYS A 229 4.36 -19.90 -7.69
N ARG A 230 5.10 -20.95 -8.07
CA ARG A 230 6.49 -21.10 -7.65
C ARG A 230 7.36 -20.19 -8.51
N SER A 231 8.20 -19.40 -7.86
CA SER A 231 9.19 -18.56 -8.51
C SER A 231 10.53 -19.26 -8.63
N GLU A 232 11.31 -18.87 -9.64
CA GLU A 232 12.62 -19.43 -9.98
C GLU A 232 13.67 -18.32 -10.03
N GLY A 233 14.90 -18.63 -10.46
CA GLY A 233 16.00 -17.68 -10.59
C GLY A 233 16.69 -17.37 -9.25
N ASP A 234 17.09 -16.11 -9.06
CA ASP A 234 17.79 -15.63 -7.86
C ASP A 234 16.81 -15.44 -6.69
N VAL A 235 16.15 -16.53 -6.26
CA VAL A 235 15.10 -16.47 -5.24
C VAL A 235 15.67 -15.88 -3.94
N PRO A 236 15.15 -14.74 -3.44
CA PRO A 236 15.57 -14.15 -2.17
C PRO A 236 15.39 -15.16 -1.03
N ASN A 237 16.18 -15.07 0.04
CA ASN A 237 15.88 -15.87 1.23
C ASN A 237 14.53 -15.47 1.83
N SER A 238 13.89 -16.38 2.57
CA SER A 238 12.66 -16.05 3.27
C SER A 238 12.92 -14.93 4.28
N MET A 239 12.11 -13.88 4.21
CA MET A 239 12.30 -12.65 4.99
C MET A 239 10.98 -12.11 5.53
N SER A 240 11.08 -11.36 6.62
CA SER A 240 10.04 -10.45 7.10
C SER A 240 10.52 -9.00 6.99
N GLY A 241 9.59 -8.05 6.94
CA GLY A 241 9.89 -6.63 6.98
C GLY A 241 10.63 -6.09 5.75
N SER A 242 10.74 -6.86 4.66
CA SER A 242 11.22 -6.33 3.37
C SER A 242 10.31 -5.20 2.88
N CYS A 243 10.86 -4.35 2.02
CA CYS A 243 10.12 -3.28 1.36
C CYS A 243 9.83 -3.70 -0.09
N GLY A 244 8.55 -3.92 -0.40
CA GLY A 244 8.08 -4.24 -1.76
C GLY A 244 7.51 -3.01 -2.45
N SER A 245 7.80 -2.81 -3.73
CA SER A 245 7.19 -1.77 -4.56
C SER A 245 6.98 -2.28 -5.98
N CYS A 246 5.93 -1.85 -6.67
CA CYS A 246 5.66 -2.23 -8.06
C CYS A 246 5.84 -1.02 -8.97
N VAL A 247 6.66 -1.16 -10.01
CA VAL A 247 6.84 -0.17 -11.06
C VAL A 247 6.65 -0.87 -12.39
N ASP A 248 5.69 -0.40 -13.20
CA ASP A 248 5.39 -0.93 -14.53
C ASP A 248 5.23 -2.47 -14.61
N GLY A 249 4.62 -3.06 -13.58
CA GLY A 249 4.39 -4.51 -13.51
C GLY A 249 5.61 -5.34 -13.11
N VAL A 250 6.67 -4.69 -12.60
CA VAL A 250 7.83 -5.32 -12.00
C VAL A 250 7.82 -5.05 -10.50
N LEU A 251 7.83 -6.12 -9.70
CA LEU A 251 8.05 -6.03 -8.26
C LEU A 251 9.54 -5.79 -7.99
N TYR A 252 9.85 -4.77 -7.21
CA TYR A 252 11.15 -4.52 -6.62
C TYR A 252 11.08 -4.81 -5.12
N LEU A 253 12.02 -5.62 -4.63
CA LEU A 253 12.14 -6.01 -3.24
C LEU A 253 13.47 -5.49 -2.71
N PHE A 254 13.44 -4.69 -1.63
CA PHE A 254 14.64 -4.21 -0.96
C PHE A 254 14.63 -4.56 0.52
N GLY A 255 15.78 -5.03 1.01
CA GLY A 255 16.02 -5.26 2.42
C GLY A 255 15.14 -6.35 3.02
N GLY A 256 14.99 -6.32 4.34
CA GLY A 256 14.28 -7.32 5.13
C GLY A 256 15.16 -7.98 6.18
N HIS A 257 14.54 -8.87 6.95
CA HIS A 257 15.18 -9.65 8.00
C HIS A 257 15.03 -11.13 7.69
N GLN A 258 16.15 -11.82 7.55
CA GLN A 258 16.25 -13.26 7.30
C GLN A 258 16.86 -13.95 8.54
N ALA A 259 17.02 -15.27 8.49
CA ALA A 259 17.66 -16.05 9.57
C ALA A 259 19.05 -15.52 10.00
N ARG A 260 19.80 -14.89 9.08
CA ARG A 260 21.12 -14.27 9.33
C ARG A 260 21.05 -12.77 9.64
N GLY A 261 19.88 -12.25 9.98
CA GLY A 261 19.67 -10.82 10.29
C GLY A 261 19.26 -9.98 9.08
N ASN A 262 19.49 -8.67 9.18
CA ASN A 262 19.05 -7.72 8.16
C ASN A 262 19.89 -7.79 6.87
N THR A 263 19.28 -7.46 5.72
CA THR A 263 19.96 -7.34 4.42
C THR A 263 19.71 -5.98 3.77
N ASN A 264 20.53 -5.59 2.79
CA ASN A 264 20.34 -4.43 1.90
C ASN A 264 20.27 -4.83 0.42
N LEU A 265 20.08 -6.12 0.14
CA LEU A 265 19.99 -6.63 -1.23
C LEU A 265 18.72 -6.13 -1.93
N VAL A 266 18.82 -5.98 -3.25
CA VAL A 266 17.71 -5.64 -4.13
C VAL A 266 17.46 -6.80 -5.09
N TYR A 267 16.18 -7.15 -5.25
CA TYR A 267 15.71 -8.11 -6.22
C TYR A 267 14.58 -7.51 -7.04
N ARG A 268 14.43 -7.99 -8.28
CA ARG A 268 13.26 -7.67 -9.11
C ARG A 268 12.56 -8.93 -9.63
N LEU A 269 11.26 -8.83 -9.85
CA LEU A 269 10.40 -9.91 -10.34
C LEU A 269 9.37 -9.37 -11.33
N PRO A 270 9.48 -9.68 -12.64
CA PRO A 270 8.46 -9.33 -13.62
C PRO A 270 7.14 -10.08 -13.37
N LEU A 271 6.08 -9.38 -12.97
CA LEU A 271 4.84 -9.99 -12.49
C LEU A 271 3.94 -10.52 -13.61
N ARG A 272 4.12 -10.00 -14.84
CA ARG A 272 3.35 -10.37 -16.03
C ARG A 272 3.98 -11.52 -16.83
N ALA A 273 5.14 -12.02 -16.41
CA ALA A 273 5.80 -13.14 -17.06
C ALA A 273 5.01 -14.45 -16.88
N SER A 274 5.11 -15.36 -17.85
CA SER A 274 4.51 -16.70 -17.75
C SER A 274 5.10 -17.47 -16.56
N VAL A 275 6.43 -17.42 -16.44
CA VAL A 275 7.24 -17.93 -15.33
C VAL A 275 7.75 -16.75 -14.51
N LEU A 276 7.61 -16.83 -13.18
CA LEU A 276 8.05 -15.78 -12.26
C LEU A 276 9.52 -16.00 -11.89
N GLY A 277 10.44 -15.37 -12.61
CA GLY A 277 11.88 -15.45 -12.34
C GLY A 277 12.38 -14.25 -11.55
N TRP A 278 12.89 -14.48 -10.34
CA TRP A 278 13.60 -13.47 -9.56
C TRP A 278 14.97 -13.19 -10.17
N GLU A 279 15.35 -11.92 -10.15
CA GLU A 279 16.68 -11.46 -10.55
C GLU A 279 17.26 -10.60 -9.43
N LYS A 280 18.45 -10.97 -8.95
CA LYS A 280 19.20 -10.16 -8.00
C LYS A 280 19.90 -9.04 -8.75
N MET A 281 19.64 -7.80 -8.36
CA MET A 281 20.31 -6.63 -8.96
C MET A 281 21.72 -6.50 -8.37
N SER A 282 22.70 -7.15 -9.01
CA SER A 282 24.07 -7.29 -8.51
C SER A 282 25.05 -6.21 -9.01
N ASP A 283 24.67 -5.49 -10.06
CA ASP A 283 25.44 -4.47 -10.76
C ASP A 283 25.11 -3.03 -10.30
N LEU A 284 24.41 -2.90 -9.16
CA LEU A 284 24.07 -1.60 -8.59
C LEU A 284 25.32 -0.81 -8.19
N THR A 285 25.40 0.44 -8.63
CA THR A 285 26.49 1.35 -8.30
C THR A 285 26.09 2.35 -7.21
N GLY A 286 27.06 3.09 -6.67
CA GLY A 286 26.81 4.09 -5.62
C GLY A 286 26.73 3.53 -4.20
N LEU A 287 26.52 4.41 -3.23
CA LEU A 287 26.44 4.03 -1.81
C LEU A 287 25.05 3.46 -1.49
N ALA A 288 24.97 2.13 -1.42
CA ALA A 288 23.76 1.43 -1.04
C ALA A 288 23.37 1.73 0.43
N PRO A 289 22.07 1.67 0.78
CA PRO A 289 21.64 1.82 2.16
C PRO A 289 22.22 0.71 3.04
N THR A 290 22.27 0.96 4.35
CA THR A 290 22.60 -0.10 5.31
C THR A 290 21.54 -1.20 5.35
N CYS A 291 21.96 -2.40 5.78
CA CYS A 291 21.07 -3.54 5.94
C CYS A 291 19.97 -3.24 6.95
N LYS A 292 18.72 -3.30 6.52
CA LYS A 292 17.56 -2.89 7.33
C LYS A 292 16.25 -3.52 6.85
N ASP A 293 15.26 -3.47 7.72
CA ASP A 293 13.88 -3.86 7.46
C ASP A 293 12.89 -2.80 7.98
N LYS A 294 11.59 -3.07 7.83
CA LYS A 294 10.49 -2.24 8.37
C LYS A 294 10.62 -0.77 7.94
N LEU A 295 10.93 -0.55 6.67
CA LEU A 295 11.08 0.78 6.06
C LEU A 295 9.96 1.06 5.06
N GLY A 296 9.86 2.30 4.61
CA GLY A 296 8.95 2.71 3.55
C GLY A 296 9.64 3.02 2.24
N CYS A 297 8.88 3.06 1.16
CA CYS A 297 9.31 3.45 -0.18
C CYS A 297 8.28 4.38 -0.82
N TRP A 298 8.76 5.44 -1.47
CA TRP A 298 7.98 6.22 -2.42
C TRP A 298 8.44 5.90 -3.83
N VAL A 299 7.47 5.65 -4.72
CA VAL A 299 7.72 5.48 -6.15
C VAL A 299 7.47 6.83 -6.81
N TYR A 300 8.48 7.39 -7.45
CA TYR A 300 8.36 8.65 -8.16
C TYR A 300 9.14 8.61 -9.48
N ARG A 301 8.43 8.77 -10.60
CA ARG A 301 9.00 8.57 -11.94
C ARG A 301 9.64 7.17 -12.03
N ASN A 302 10.89 7.08 -12.47
CA ASN A 302 11.64 5.83 -12.58
C ASN A 302 12.58 5.61 -11.38
N GLN A 303 12.19 6.10 -10.20
CA GLN A 303 13.01 6.07 -8.99
C GLN A 303 12.24 5.48 -7.80
N LEU A 304 12.97 4.71 -6.99
CA LEU A 304 12.51 4.16 -5.71
C LEU A 304 13.22 4.90 -4.58
N ALA A 305 12.48 5.72 -3.84
CA ALA A 305 13.00 6.50 -2.72
C ALA A 305 12.66 5.82 -1.39
N TYR A 306 13.65 5.16 -0.78
CA TYR A 306 13.52 4.44 0.48
C TYR A 306 13.80 5.35 1.67
N PHE A 307 12.94 5.28 2.70
CA PHE A 307 13.05 6.10 3.90
C PHE A 307 13.06 5.25 5.18
N GLY A 308 13.99 5.60 6.09
CA GLY A 308 14.07 5.06 7.44
C GLY A 308 14.35 3.56 7.51
N GLY A 309 13.82 2.89 8.53
CA GLY A 309 13.98 1.45 8.77
C GLY A 309 14.77 1.13 10.05
N TYR A 310 14.80 -0.15 10.39
CA TYR A 310 15.54 -0.68 11.54
C TYR A 310 16.61 -1.66 11.07
N GLY A 311 17.85 -1.49 11.52
CA GLY A 311 18.96 -2.28 10.99
C GLY A 311 20.30 -1.93 11.62
N TYR A 312 21.38 -2.39 10.99
CA TYR A 312 22.73 -2.16 11.49
C TYR A 312 23.17 -0.69 11.35
N ILE A 313 24.16 -0.32 12.15
CA ILE A 313 24.72 1.02 12.21
C ILE A 313 25.12 1.56 10.82
N ALA A 314 24.87 2.85 10.62
CA ALA A 314 25.26 3.59 9.43
C ALA A 314 26.78 3.52 9.20
N GLN A 315 27.21 3.21 7.97
CA GLN A 315 28.61 3.34 7.58
C GLN A 315 28.96 4.83 7.30
N PRO A 316 30.24 5.23 7.42
CA PRO A 316 30.68 6.56 7.02
C PRO A 316 30.21 6.93 5.61
N GLY A 317 29.76 8.17 5.42
CA GLY A 317 29.26 8.67 4.12
C GLY A 317 27.73 8.66 3.97
N HIS A 318 27.00 7.91 4.80
CA HIS A 318 25.54 7.98 4.85
C HIS A 318 25.09 9.33 5.44
N ARG A 319 24.18 10.01 4.75
CA ARG A 319 23.51 11.24 5.21
C ARG A 319 22.23 10.94 5.97
N GLY A 320 22.02 11.71 7.03
CA GLY A 320 20.92 11.56 7.98
C GLY A 320 21.44 11.14 9.35
N THR A 321 20.53 10.67 10.19
CA THR A 321 20.82 10.29 11.58
C THR A 321 20.46 8.83 11.82
N PHE A 322 21.29 8.17 12.62
CA PHE A 322 21.07 6.83 13.13
C PHE A 322 20.98 6.89 14.65
N ALA A 323 19.99 6.20 15.20
CA ALA A 323 19.75 6.11 16.63
C ALA A 323 19.77 4.63 17.04
N LEU A 324 20.76 4.26 17.84
CA LEU A 324 20.94 2.91 18.33
C LEU A 324 19.82 2.51 19.29
N ASP A 325 19.33 1.29 19.15
CA ASP A 325 18.45 0.66 20.13
C ASP A 325 19.33 -0.07 21.15
N GLU A 326 19.51 0.48 22.34
CA GLU A 326 20.38 -0.10 23.36
C GLU A 326 19.95 -1.51 23.77
N ASN A 327 18.67 -1.85 23.60
CA ASN A 327 18.14 -3.19 23.88
C ASN A 327 18.48 -4.21 22.78
N SER A 328 19.05 -3.78 21.66
CA SER A 328 19.39 -4.66 20.54
C SER A 328 20.69 -5.44 20.76
N PHE A 329 21.49 -5.05 21.75
CA PHE A 329 22.69 -5.79 22.14
C PHE A 329 22.29 -7.07 22.87
N MET A 330 22.35 -8.20 22.17
CA MET A 330 22.19 -9.52 22.77
C MET A 330 23.40 -10.40 22.40
N GLY A 331 24.25 -10.70 23.39
CA GLY A 331 25.48 -11.46 23.19
C GLY A 331 26.46 -10.75 22.25
N ASN A 332 26.99 -11.47 21.26
CA ASN A 332 27.96 -10.96 20.29
C ASN A 332 27.34 -10.31 19.03
N HIS A 333 26.03 -10.05 19.02
CA HIS A 333 25.38 -9.46 17.84
C HIS A 333 25.62 -7.96 17.73
N ALA A 334 25.90 -7.49 16.51
CA ALA A 334 26.03 -6.06 16.23
C ALA A 334 24.72 -5.33 16.57
N GLY A 335 24.84 -4.23 17.33
CA GLY A 335 23.71 -3.39 17.70
C GLY A 335 22.95 -2.88 16.48
N ARG A 336 21.62 -2.83 16.60
CA ARG A 336 20.68 -2.33 15.59
C ARG A 336 19.99 -1.07 16.09
N GLY A 337 19.40 -0.33 15.17
CA GLY A 337 18.76 0.94 15.49
C GLY A 337 17.94 1.49 14.35
N TRP A 338 17.33 2.64 14.60
CA TRP A 338 16.51 3.37 13.65
C TRP A 338 17.35 4.36 12.85
N ASN A 339 16.92 4.66 11.63
CA ASN A 339 17.48 5.77 10.86
C ASN A 339 16.38 6.63 10.24
N ASN A 340 16.71 7.83 9.79
CA ASN A 340 15.88 8.67 8.93
C ASN A 340 16.54 8.91 7.56
N HIS A 341 17.35 7.96 7.10
CA HIS A 341 18.04 8.11 5.82
C HIS A 341 17.05 8.03 4.66
N ILE A 342 17.24 8.89 3.65
CA ILE A 342 16.62 8.73 2.32
C ILE A 342 17.68 8.20 1.37
N HIS A 343 17.34 7.13 0.63
CA HIS A 343 18.15 6.61 -0.47
C HIS A 343 17.28 6.46 -1.71
N ILE A 344 17.81 6.88 -2.85
CA ILE A 344 17.15 6.78 -4.14
C ILE A 344 17.88 5.69 -4.92
N LEU A 345 17.13 4.66 -5.31
CA LEU A 345 17.54 3.75 -6.37
C LEU A 345 16.96 4.26 -7.68
N ASP A 346 17.84 4.72 -8.57
CA ASP A 346 17.48 5.13 -9.91
C ASP A 346 17.50 3.91 -10.83
N LEU A 347 16.34 3.58 -11.40
CA LEU A 347 16.15 2.34 -12.17
C LEU A 347 16.68 2.45 -13.61
N GLU A 348 16.94 3.65 -14.10
CA GLU A 348 17.53 3.88 -15.43
C GLU A 348 19.05 3.72 -15.39
N THR A 349 19.67 4.23 -14.33
CA THR A 349 21.13 4.20 -14.15
C THR A 349 21.62 3.05 -13.27
N SER A 350 20.71 2.27 -12.66
CA SER A 350 21.02 1.21 -11.69
C SER A 350 21.98 1.72 -10.60
N SER A 351 21.67 2.90 -10.05
CA SER A 351 22.58 3.58 -9.11
C SER A 351 21.87 4.07 -7.86
N TRP A 352 22.59 3.99 -6.75
CA TRP A 352 22.19 4.53 -5.47
C TRP A 352 22.69 5.96 -5.29
N SER A 353 21.82 6.81 -4.76
CA SER A 353 22.19 8.15 -4.32
C SER A 353 21.40 8.57 -3.09
N GLN A 354 21.81 9.67 -2.46
CA GLN A 354 21.03 10.33 -1.42
C GLN A 354 20.72 11.77 -1.85
N PRO A 355 19.47 12.24 -1.71
CA PRO A 355 19.15 13.63 -1.98
C PRO A 355 19.68 14.54 -0.87
N ILE A 356 19.95 15.81 -1.20
CA ILE A 356 20.15 16.85 -0.18
C ILE A 356 18.76 17.34 0.20
N THR A 357 18.35 17.09 1.44
CA THR A 357 17.03 17.49 1.93
C THR A 357 17.05 18.86 2.59
N LYS A 358 15.92 19.55 2.57
CA LYS A 358 15.65 20.79 3.30
C LYS A 358 14.46 20.61 4.23
N GLY A 359 14.26 21.56 5.15
CA GLY A 359 13.21 21.48 6.16
C GLY A 359 13.54 20.46 7.25
N ASP A 360 12.60 20.32 8.18
CA ASP A 360 12.75 19.44 9.33
C ASP A 360 12.37 18.01 8.95
N ALA A 361 13.39 17.17 8.79
CA ALA A 361 13.18 15.75 8.52
C ALA A 361 12.57 15.04 9.74
N PRO A 362 11.73 14.02 9.53
CA PRO A 362 11.22 13.22 10.64
C PRO A 362 12.37 12.55 11.41
N SER A 363 12.14 12.31 12.70
CA SER A 363 13.05 11.51 13.53
C SER A 363 13.33 10.12 12.92
N PRO A 364 14.47 9.49 13.24
CA PRO A 364 14.71 8.09 12.91
C PRO A 364 13.53 7.21 13.25
N ARG A 365 13.11 6.32 12.36
CA ARG A 365 11.92 5.49 12.59
C ARG A 365 11.88 4.24 11.73
N ALA A 366 11.18 3.24 12.23
CA ALA A 366 10.85 2.02 11.51
C ALA A 366 9.38 1.66 11.72
N ALA A 367 8.86 0.75 10.91
CA ALA A 367 7.45 0.35 10.93
C ALA A 367 6.48 1.55 10.81
N HIS A 368 6.94 2.62 10.15
CA HIS A 368 6.10 3.70 9.63
C HIS A 368 5.48 3.23 8.30
N ALA A 369 4.48 3.97 7.81
CA ALA A 369 3.93 3.72 6.48
C ALA A 369 4.18 4.92 5.56
N CYS A 370 4.54 4.63 4.31
CA CYS A 370 4.75 5.62 3.26
C CYS A 370 3.63 5.57 2.22
N ALA A 371 3.25 6.73 1.70
CA ALA A 371 2.25 6.88 0.64
C ALA A 371 2.71 7.95 -0.35
N SER A 372 2.44 7.78 -1.64
CA SER A 372 2.84 8.76 -2.68
C SER A 372 1.61 9.28 -3.41
N ILE A 373 1.48 10.60 -3.53
CA ILE A 373 0.48 11.28 -4.37
C ILE A 373 1.19 12.33 -5.21
N GLY A 374 1.28 12.09 -6.52
CA GLY A 374 2.04 12.94 -7.43
C GLY A 374 3.52 13.04 -7.03
N HIS A 375 4.01 14.27 -6.86
CA HIS A 375 5.39 14.54 -6.41
C HIS A 375 5.53 14.59 -4.87
N ARG A 376 4.49 14.27 -4.11
CA ARG A 376 4.50 14.32 -2.64
C ARG A 376 4.60 12.91 -2.05
N GLY A 377 5.65 12.68 -1.27
CA GLY A 377 5.83 11.48 -0.46
C GLY A 377 5.40 11.75 0.98
N TYR A 378 4.43 11.01 1.50
CA TYR A 378 3.97 11.10 2.88
C TYR A 378 4.56 9.98 3.71
N VAL A 379 4.85 10.27 4.98
CA VAL A 379 5.18 9.28 6.00
C VAL A 379 4.38 9.56 7.27
N PHE A 380 3.69 8.53 7.78
CA PHE A 380 2.91 8.62 9.00
C PHE A 380 3.45 7.69 10.09
N GLY A 381 3.52 8.21 11.31
CA GLY A 381 3.83 7.47 12.53
C GLY A 381 5.13 6.67 12.48
N GLY A 382 5.07 5.42 12.93
CA GLY A 382 6.21 4.53 13.10
C GLY A 382 6.70 4.45 14.54
N ARG A 383 7.65 3.55 14.80
CA ARG A 383 8.32 3.42 16.09
C ARG A 383 9.66 4.14 16.07
N TYR A 384 9.91 4.92 17.11
CA TYR A 384 11.19 5.50 17.45
C TYR A 384 11.40 5.42 18.97
N MET A 385 12.49 4.78 19.41
CA MET A 385 12.72 4.50 20.83
C MET A 385 11.50 3.80 21.47
N ASP A 386 11.03 4.32 22.60
CA ASP A 386 9.90 3.77 23.36
C ASP A 386 8.54 4.22 22.85
N HIS A 387 8.48 5.06 21.82
CA HIS A 387 7.25 5.65 21.33
C HIS A 387 6.85 5.11 19.97
N ARG A 388 5.53 4.99 19.78
CA ARG A 388 4.90 4.89 18.47
C ARG A 388 4.24 6.23 18.16
N LEU A 389 4.70 6.85 17.09
CA LEU A 389 4.46 8.25 16.77
C LEU A 389 3.14 8.42 16.01
N ASN A 390 2.56 9.63 16.08
CA ASN A 390 1.36 10.03 15.35
C ASN A 390 1.60 11.23 14.41
N ASP A 391 2.86 11.59 14.16
CA ASP A 391 3.21 12.69 13.27
C ASP A 391 3.02 12.30 11.80
N LEU A 392 2.64 13.28 10.99
CA LEU A 392 2.52 13.16 9.54
C LEU A 392 3.51 14.12 8.89
N HIS A 393 4.39 13.62 8.05
CA HIS A 393 5.31 14.44 7.27
C HIS A 393 5.07 14.25 5.78
N CYS A 394 5.33 15.30 5.02
CA CYS A 394 5.31 15.31 3.56
C CYS A 394 6.68 15.75 3.05
N ILE A 395 7.25 15.03 2.10
CA ILE A 395 8.41 15.45 1.34
C ILE A 395 8.01 15.74 -0.11
N ASN A 396 8.42 16.89 -0.62
CA ASN A 396 8.32 17.18 -2.04
C ASN A 396 9.50 16.50 -2.77
N MET A 397 9.24 15.50 -3.61
CA MET A 397 10.27 14.68 -4.27
C MET A 397 10.93 15.36 -5.49
N ASP A 398 10.45 16.55 -5.91
CA ASP A 398 11.16 17.39 -6.89
C ASP A 398 12.22 18.27 -6.23
N THR A 399 11.94 18.76 -5.02
CA THR A 399 12.78 19.74 -4.31
C THR A 399 13.52 19.17 -3.11
N TRP A 400 13.12 17.98 -2.67
CA TRP A 400 13.56 17.29 -1.45
C TRP A 400 13.36 18.12 -0.17
N GLU A 401 12.29 18.91 -0.13
CA GLU A 401 11.91 19.73 1.01
C GLU A 401 10.83 19.03 1.85
N TRP A 402 11.11 18.90 3.15
CA TRP A 402 10.21 18.36 4.16
C TRP A 402 9.22 19.42 4.66
N SER A 403 8.03 18.98 5.01
CA SER A 403 7.00 19.75 5.67
C SER A 403 6.24 18.86 6.64
N GLU A 404 6.14 19.28 7.90
CA GLU A 404 5.28 18.63 8.88
C GLU A 404 3.82 19.03 8.63
N MET A 405 2.93 18.04 8.64
CA MET A 405 1.50 18.21 8.45
C MET A 405 0.80 18.11 9.80
N CYS A 406 -0.14 19.02 10.07
CA CYS A 406 -0.88 19.00 11.33
C CYS A 406 -1.73 17.72 11.46
N VAL A 407 -1.58 17.03 12.59
CA VAL A 407 -2.48 15.96 13.02
C VAL A 407 -3.34 16.47 14.17
N PRO A 408 -4.68 16.46 14.05
CA PRO A 408 -5.55 17.01 15.07
C PRO A 408 -5.47 16.21 16.38
N GLN A 409 -5.77 16.85 17.51
CA GLN A 409 -5.77 16.21 18.83
C GLN A 409 -6.69 14.97 18.90
N HIS A 410 -7.81 15.01 18.18
CA HIS A 410 -8.75 13.89 18.03
C HIS A 410 -8.55 13.13 16.70
N GLY A 411 -7.32 13.14 16.17
CA GLY A 411 -6.92 12.39 14.99
C GLY A 411 -6.48 10.95 15.32
N PRO A 412 -5.86 10.26 14.36
CA PRO A 412 -5.36 8.92 14.58
C PRO A 412 -4.30 8.87 15.69
N VAL A 413 -4.44 7.92 16.62
CA VAL A 413 -3.45 7.68 17.69
C VAL A 413 -2.09 7.25 17.12
N GLY A 414 -1.02 7.48 17.89
CA GLY A 414 0.34 7.10 17.53
C GLY A 414 0.51 5.60 17.37
N ARG A 415 1.12 5.19 16.27
CA ARG A 415 1.10 3.79 15.83
C ARG A 415 2.29 3.41 14.94
N SER A 416 2.67 2.14 15.01
CA SER A 416 3.57 1.50 14.05
C SER A 416 2.87 0.30 13.39
N TRP A 417 3.47 -0.28 12.36
CA TRP A 417 2.97 -1.48 11.68
C TRP A 417 1.54 -1.32 11.12
N HIS A 418 1.15 -0.10 10.79
CA HIS A 418 -0.11 0.23 10.12
C HIS A 418 0.09 0.29 8.60
N SER A 419 -1.01 0.35 7.85
CA SER A 419 -0.98 0.61 6.41
C SER A 419 -1.44 2.04 6.10
N PHE A 420 -0.82 2.70 5.12
CA PHE A 420 -1.19 4.04 4.65
C PHE A 420 -1.21 4.04 3.11
N THR A 421 -2.39 3.85 2.53
CA THR A 421 -2.58 3.50 1.12
C THR A 421 -3.21 4.66 0.37
N PRO A 422 -2.57 5.22 -0.68
CA PRO A 422 -3.24 6.18 -1.55
C PRO A 422 -4.47 5.55 -2.20
N VAL A 423 -5.61 6.24 -2.13
CA VAL A 423 -6.88 5.75 -2.70
C VAL A 423 -7.42 6.68 -3.79
N SER A 424 -7.01 7.94 -3.80
CA SER A 424 -7.25 8.88 -4.90
C SER A 424 -6.10 9.88 -5.02
N ALA A 425 -6.21 10.80 -5.96
CA ALA A 425 -5.31 11.95 -6.06
C ALA A 425 -5.36 12.90 -4.84
N ASP A 426 -6.36 12.74 -3.95
CA ASP A 426 -6.55 13.64 -2.80
C ASP A 426 -6.76 12.91 -1.46
N HIS A 427 -6.74 11.59 -1.44
CA HIS A 427 -7.06 10.81 -0.23
C HIS A 427 -6.08 9.66 -0.01
N ILE A 428 -5.69 9.48 1.26
CA ILE A 428 -4.89 8.35 1.73
C ILE A 428 -5.67 7.66 2.85
N PHE A 429 -5.79 6.34 2.75
CA PHE A 429 -6.48 5.50 3.72
C PHE A 429 -5.50 4.89 4.72
N LEU A 430 -5.76 5.12 6.01
CA LEU A 430 -5.02 4.56 7.14
C LEU A 430 -5.81 3.41 7.76
N PHE A 431 -5.17 2.28 8.06
CA PHE A 431 -5.81 1.20 8.81
C PHE A 431 -4.87 0.49 9.77
N GLY A 432 -5.41 0.21 10.96
CA GLY A 432 -4.81 -0.65 11.96
C GLY A 432 -3.50 -0.13 12.52
N GLY A 433 -2.61 -1.05 12.89
CA GLY A 433 -1.33 -0.80 13.54
C GLY A 433 -1.32 -1.20 15.00
N PHE A 434 -0.31 -0.70 15.71
CA PHE A 434 -0.03 -1.05 17.09
C PHE A 434 0.36 0.20 17.86
N THR A 435 -0.19 0.43 19.06
CA THR A 435 0.04 1.66 19.85
C THR A 435 1.28 1.56 20.75
N THR A 436 1.71 2.69 21.32
CA THR A 436 2.75 2.71 22.37
C THR A 436 2.39 1.79 23.53
N ASP A 437 1.12 1.82 23.95
CA ASP A 437 0.55 1.03 25.04
C ASP A 437 0.26 -0.44 24.67
N ARG A 438 0.75 -0.87 23.50
CA ARG A 438 0.69 -2.27 23.02
C ARG A 438 -0.73 -2.75 22.71
N GLU A 439 -1.59 -1.85 22.24
CA GLU A 439 -2.92 -2.19 21.72
C GLU A 439 -2.85 -2.39 20.21
N THR A 440 -3.44 -3.49 19.73
CA THR A 440 -3.61 -3.71 18.28
C THR A 440 -4.86 -2.99 17.80
N LEU A 441 -4.70 -2.22 16.74
CA LEU A 441 -5.72 -1.29 16.26
C LEU A 441 -6.56 -1.91 15.14
N SER A 442 -7.84 -1.55 15.13
CA SER A 442 -8.81 -1.84 14.06
C SER A 442 -9.44 -0.57 13.50
N ASP A 443 -9.03 0.61 13.94
CA ASP A 443 -9.58 1.88 13.45
C ASP A 443 -9.07 2.20 12.04
N ALA A 444 -9.91 2.91 11.28
CA ALA A 444 -9.58 3.37 9.94
C ALA A 444 -9.81 4.89 9.81
N TRP A 445 -9.00 5.52 8.97
CA TRP A 445 -9.08 6.95 8.72
C TRP A 445 -8.85 7.29 7.25
N LEU A 446 -9.42 8.41 6.81
CA LEU A 446 -9.10 9.06 5.54
C LEU A 446 -8.39 10.37 5.82
N TYR A 447 -7.22 10.53 5.23
CA TYR A 447 -6.51 11.80 5.18
C TYR A 447 -6.77 12.48 3.83
N CYS A 448 -7.38 13.67 3.86
CA CYS A 448 -7.61 14.53 2.70
C CYS A 448 -6.43 15.49 2.52
N VAL A 449 -5.70 15.34 1.42
CA VAL A 449 -4.46 16.07 1.13
C VAL A 449 -4.71 17.56 0.93
N SER A 450 -5.69 17.91 0.12
CA SER A 450 -6.03 19.30 -0.23
C SER A 450 -6.46 20.12 0.99
N LYS A 451 -7.13 19.47 1.95
CA LYS A 451 -7.65 20.10 3.17
C LYS A 451 -6.74 19.95 4.38
N ASN A 452 -5.71 19.12 4.30
CA ASN A 452 -4.92 18.68 5.46
C ASN A 452 -5.83 18.24 6.62
N GLU A 453 -6.79 17.37 6.33
CA GLU A 453 -7.86 16.98 7.26
C GLU A 453 -7.94 15.47 7.41
N TRP A 454 -8.03 15.00 8.66
CA TRP A 454 -8.27 13.60 9.00
C TRP A 454 -9.74 13.36 9.32
N LYS A 455 -10.31 12.28 8.77
CA LYS A 455 -11.69 11.84 9.07
C LYS A 455 -11.71 10.38 9.48
N PRO A 456 -12.39 10.00 10.57
CA PRO A 456 -12.66 8.60 10.86
C PRO A 456 -13.40 7.96 9.70
N PHE A 457 -12.97 6.77 9.29
CA PHE A 457 -13.64 5.97 8.28
C PHE A 457 -14.42 4.84 8.96
N LYS A 458 -15.74 4.80 8.74
CA LYS A 458 -16.59 3.75 9.30
C LYS A 458 -16.51 2.49 8.43
N HIS A 459 -16.39 1.34 9.06
CA HIS A 459 -16.33 0.04 8.40
C HIS A 459 -16.85 -1.06 9.34
N GLU A 460 -16.99 -2.27 8.80
CA GLU A 460 -17.55 -3.43 9.52
C GLU A 460 -16.49 -4.26 10.26
N HIS A 461 -15.21 -4.05 9.97
CA HIS A 461 -14.08 -4.81 10.53
C HIS A 461 -13.59 -4.35 11.92
N THR A 462 -14.43 -3.76 12.77
CA THR A 462 -13.99 -3.18 14.07
C THR A 462 -13.45 -4.23 15.05
N GLU A 463 -13.94 -5.46 14.98
CA GLU A 463 -13.48 -6.59 15.81
C GLU A 463 -12.31 -7.36 15.16
N ARG A 464 -11.74 -6.84 14.07
CA ARG A 464 -10.65 -7.48 13.32
C ARG A 464 -9.42 -6.57 13.28
N PRO A 465 -8.82 -6.26 14.45
CA PRO A 465 -7.60 -5.47 14.50
C PRO A 465 -6.47 -6.15 13.74
N ARG A 466 -5.55 -5.35 13.17
CA ARG A 466 -4.40 -5.84 12.41
C ARG A 466 -3.18 -4.97 12.64
N LEU A 467 -2.03 -5.61 12.85
CA LEU A 467 -0.73 -5.00 12.75
C LEU A 467 0.19 -5.81 11.83
N TRP A 468 1.08 -5.12 11.13
CA TRP A 468 2.08 -5.66 10.20
C TRP A 468 1.44 -6.49 9.08
N HIS A 469 0.20 -6.13 8.75
CA HIS A 469 -0.51 -6.49 7.53
C HIS A 469 0.00 -5.68 6.34
N THR A 470 -0.50 -6.02 5.17
CA THR A 470 -0.31 -5.22 3.95
C THR A 470 -1.65 -4.69 3.44
N ALA A 471 -1.61 -3.64 2.62
CA ALA A 471 -2.80 -3.06 2.02
C ALA A 471 -2.53 -2.61 0.58
N CYS A 472 -3.36 -3.08 -0.36
CA CYS A 472 -3.28 -2.73 -1.78
C CYS A 472 -4.57 -2.05 -2.25
N LEU A 473 -4.45 -1.05 -3.12
CA LEU A 473 -5.58 -0.46 -3.83
C LEU A 473 -6.04 -1.42 -4.94
N GLY A 474 -7.33 -1.76 -4.95
CA GLY A 474 -7.98 -2.53 -5.99
C GLY A 474 -8.44 -1.68 -7.18
N PRO A 475 -8.86 -2.32 -8.28
CA PRO A 475 -9.25 -1.63 -9.51
C PRO A 475 -10.49 -0.74 -9.36
N ASP A 476 -11.38 -1.05 -8.42
CA ASP A 476 -12.66 -0.37 -8.24
C ASP A 476 -12.66 0.59 -7.02
N GLY A 477 -11.48 1.03 -6.57
CA GLY A 477 -11.35 1.96 -5.45
C GLY A 477 -11.58 1.31 -4.08
N GLU A 478 -11.34 0.00 -3.99
CA GLU A 478 -11.37 -0.77 -2.74
C GLU A 478 -9.96 -0.89 -2.16
N VAL A 479 -9.83 -0.98 -0.84
CA VAL A 479 -8.55 -1.33 -0.20
C VAL A 479 -8.62 -2.76 0.30
N PHE A 480 -7.71 -3.59 -0.20
CA PHE A 480 -7.54 -4.99 0.18
C PHE A 480 -6.45 -5.09 1.23
N VAL A 481 -6.83 -5.38 2.47
CA VAL A 481 -5.90 -5.62 3.59
C VAL A 481 -5.71 -7.12 3.78
N PHE A 482 -4.47 -7.60 3.76
CA PHE A 482 -4.17 -9.02 3.91
C PHE A 482 -3.19 -9.31 5.04
N GLY A 483 -3.47 -10.40 5.76
CA GLY A 483 -2.60 -10.98 6.77
C GLY A 483 -2.39 -10.08 7.99
N GLY A 484 -1.17 -10.08 8.54
CA GLY A 484 -0.82 -9.40 9.78
C GLY A 484 -1.18 -10.21 11.02
N CYS A 485 -1.08 -9.57 12.19
CA CYS A 485 -1.38 -10.15 13.49
C CYS A 485 -2.56 -9.43 14.15
N ALA A 486 -3.49 -10.18 14.74
CA ALA A 486 -4.69 -9.64 15.37
C ALA A 486 -4.49 -9.21 16.84
N ASN A 487 -3.38 -9.57 17.47
CA ASN A 487 -3.06 -9.21 18.85
C ASN A 487 -1.60 -8.78 18.97
N ASN A 488 -1.08 -8.65 20.20
CA ASN A 488 0.29 -8.24 20.43
C ASN A 488 1.30 -9.30 19.92
N LEU A 489 1.84 -9.04 18.73
CA LEU A 489 2.84 -9.88 18.08
C LEU A 489 4.14 -10.07 18.89
N LEU A 490 4.46 -9.14 19.81
CA LEU A 490 5.64 -9.26 20.67
C LEU A 490 5.46 -10.35 21.75
N SER A 491 4.26 -10.91 21.89
CA SER A 491 3.96 -12.04 22.77
C SER A 491 4.21 -13.41 22.10
N HIS A 492 4.96 -13.45 20.98
CA HIS A 492 5.38 -14.61 20.16
C HIS A 492 4.46 -15.84 20.24
N GLN A 493 4.53 -16.65 21.30
CA GLN A 493 3.67 -17.83 21.53
C GLN A 493 2.16 -17.58 21.36
N GLN A 494 1.68 -16.37 21.68
CA GLN A 494 0.26 -16.01 21.59
C GLN A 494 -0.08 -15.22 20.32
N ALA A 495 0.89 -14.97 19.43
CA ALA A 495 0.66 -14.15 18.24
C ALA A 495 -0.40 -14.76 17.31
N ALA A 496 -1.51 -14.06 17.15
CA ALA A 496 -2.63 -14.45 16.29
C ALA A 496 -2.38 -13.96 14.86
N HIS A 497 -1.46 -14.62 14.15
CA HIS A 497 -1.25 -14.37 12.71
C HIS A 497 -2.53 -14.69 11.92
N SER A 498 -2.78 -13.90 10.87
CA SER A 498 -3.97 -14.05 10.03
C SER A 498 -3.57 -14.33 8.58
N ASN A 499 -4.43 -15.06 7.86
CA ASN A 499 -4.50 -15.11 6.40
C ASN A 499 -5.82 -14.52 5.86
N GLU A 500 -6.55 -13.80 6.69
CA GLU A 500 -7.79 -13.16 6.26
C GLU A 500 -7.49 -11.99 5.32
N LEU A 501 -8.44 -11.77 4.43
CA LEU A 501 -8.51 -10.63 3.55
C LEU A 501 -9.67 -9.73 4.01
N LEU A 502 -9.38 -8.50 4.39
CA LEU A 502 -10.37 -7.49 4.74
C LEU A 502 -10.54 -6.53 3.56
N LEU A 503 -11.79 -6.26 3.19
CA LEU A 503 -12.13 -5.36 2.09
C LEU A 503 -12.74 -4.07 2.63
N PHE A 504 -12.20 -2.93 2.21
CA PHE A 504 -12.72 -1.60 2.54
C PHE A 504 -13.13 -0.87 1.27
N THR A 505 -14.41 -0.60 1.10
CA THR A 505 -14.92 0.18 -0.02
C THR A 505 -14.81 1.67 0.29
N VAL A 506 -13.67 2.28 -0.06
CA VAL A 506 -13.37 3.69 0.24
C VAL A 506 -13.89 4.65 -0.84
N GLN A 507 -14.25 4.12 -2.01
CA GLN A 507 -14.89 4.85 -3.09
C GLN A 507 -16.13 4.12 -3.59
N PRO A 508 -17.12 4.84 -4.16
CA PRO A 508 -18.23 4.20 -4.86
C PRO A 508 -17.70 3.33 -6.01
N LYS A 509 -18.34 2.17 -6.23
CA LYS A 509 -18.06 1.33 -7.39
C LYS A 509 -18.24 2.14 -8.68
N SER A 510 -17.34 1.94 -9.64
CA SER A 510 -17.48 2.53 -10.97
C SER A 510 -18.78 2.06 -11.65
N LEU A 511 -19.34 2.85 -12.57
CA LEU A 511 -20.52 2.45 -13.33
C LEU A 511 -20.28 1.13 -14.08
N VAL A 512 -19.09 0.97 -14.68
CA VAL A 512 -18.67 -0.29 -15.32
C VAL A 512 -18.73 -1.46 -14.35
N ARG A 513 -18.27 -1.26 -13.10
CA ARG A 513 -18.31 -2.30 -12.08
C ARG A 513 -19.74 -2.66 -11.69
N LEU A 514 -20.61 -1.66 -11.50
CA LEU A 514 -22.03 -1.89 -11.22
C LEU A 514 -22.69 -2.66 -12.37
N CYS A 515 -22.42 -2.29 -13.62
CA CYS A 515 -22.91 -3.02 -14.80
C CYS A 515 -22.44 -4.47 -14.82
N PHE A 516 -21.17 -4.74 -14.47
CA PHE A 516 -20.67 -6.12 -14.37
C PHE A 516 -21.37 -6.90 -13.26
N ASP A 517 -21.56 -6.33 -12.08
CA ASP A 517 -22.24 -7.01 -10.97
C ASP A 517 -23.68 -7.39 -11.35
N VAL A 518 -24.40 -6.50 -12.05
CA VAL A 518 -25.74 -6.79 -12.59
C VAL A 518 -25.71 -7.84 -13.70
N ALA A 519 -24.72 -7.78 -14.60
CA ALA A 519 -24.57 -8.76 -15.68
C ALA A 519 -24.33 -10.18 -15.14
N VAL A 520 -23.54 -10.32 -14.09
CA VAL A 520 -23.30 -11.59 -13.39
C VAL A 520 -24.57 -12.04 -12.67
N LEU A 521 -25.20 -11.17 -11.88
CA LEU A 521 -26.43 -11.48 -11.14
C LEU A 521 -27.56 -11.99 -12.04
N HIS A 522 -27.65 -11.48 -13.26
CA HIS A 522 -28.63 -11.87 -14.26
C HIS A 522 -28.04 -12.68 -15.42
N GLN A 523 -26.96 -13.44 -15.16
CA GLN A 523 -26.24 -14.22 -16.18
C GLN A 523 -27.18 -15.01 -17.09
N LYS A 524 -28.10 -15.81 -16.53
CA LYS A 524 -29.01 -16.66 -17.32
C LYS A 524 -29.83 -15.88 -18.36
N ARG A 525 -30.10 -14.59 -18.11
CA ARG A 525 -30.84 -13.73 -19.03
C ARG A 525 -29.92 -13.02 -20.02
N LEU A 526 -28.74 -12.59 -19.58
CA LEU A 526 -27.88 -11.69 -20.35
C LEU A 526 -26.77 -12.39 -21.12
N GLU A 527 -26.45 -13.65 -20.80
CA GLU A 527 -25.29 -14.38 -21.35
C GLU A 527 -25.31 -14.47 -22.88
N HIS A 528 -26.48 -14.66 -23.49
CA HIS A 528 -26.64 -14.70 -24.94
C HIS A 528 -26.25 -13.39 -25.64
N MET A 529 -26.23 -12.28 -24.90
CA MET A 529 -25.84 -10.96 -25.41
C MET A 529 -24.37 -10.64 -25.14
N TRP A 530 -23.64 -11.45 -24.35
CA TRP A 530 -22.28 -11.11 -23.97
C TRP A 530 -21.30 -11.14 -25.14
N ASP A 531 -21.58 -11.91 -26.18
CA ASP A 531 -20.68 -12.02 -27.34
C ASP A 531 -20.59 -10.72 -28.17
N VAL A 532 -21.48 -9.74 -27.94
CA VAL A 532 -21.35 -8.40 -28.53
C VAL A 532 -20.45 -7.46 -27.72
N LEU A 533 -20.04 -7.86 -26.51
CA LEU A 533 -19.11 -7.06 -25.70
C LEU A 533 -17.69 -7.11 -26.31
N PRO A 534 -16.94 -6.00 -26.24
CA PRO A 534 -15.52 -5.99 -26.57
C PRO A 534 -14.76 -7.08 -25.82
N LYS A 535 -13.78 -7.71 -26.48
CA LYS A 535 -13.02 -8.85 -25.95
C LYS A 535 -12.50 -8.63 -24.51
N ALA A 536 -12.03 -7.42 -24.20
CA ALA A 536 -11.54 -7.09 -22.87
C ALA A 536 -12.66 -7.10 -21.79
N LEU A 537 -13.82 -6.50 -22.09
CA LEU A 537 -14.97 -6.49 -21.18
C LEU A 537 -15.60 -7.88 -21.06
N LEU A 538 -15.72 -8.60 -22.18
CA LEU A 538 -16.19 -9.98 -22.20
C LEU A 538 -15.29 -10.89 -21.38
N HIS A 539 -13.96 -10.72 -21.48
CA HIS A 539 -13.01 -11.49 -20.70
C HIS A 539 -13.17 -11.23 -19.20
N ARG A 540 -13.26 -9.95 -18.79
CA ARG A 540 -13.48 -9.58 -17.37
C ARG A 540 -14.82 -10.09 -16.83
N LEU A 541 -15.90 -9.98 -17.63
CA LEU A 541 -17.21 -10.50 -17.26
C LEU A 541 -17.19 -12.02 -17.10
N LYS A 542 -16.62 -12.75 -18.07
CA LYS A 542 -16.47 -14.22 -18.00
C LYS A 542 -15.61 -14.67 -16.82
N GLN A 543 -14.56 -13.91 -16.47
CA GLN A 543 -13.75 -14.22 -15.29
C GLN A 543 -14.56 -14.17 -13.98
N ARG A 544 -15.60 -13.33 -13.92
CA ARG A 544 -16.46 -13.18 -12.73
C ARG A 544 -17.53 -14.25 -12.62
N THR A 545 -18.01 -14.79 -13.74
CA THR A 545 -19.13 -15.74 -13.75
C THR A 545 -18.69 -17.15 -13.38
N VAL A 546 -17.42 -17.48 -13.62
CA VAL A 546 -16.80 -18.73 -13.16
C VAL A 546 -16.70 -18.77 -11.62
N ALA A 547 -16.91 -17.65 -10.91
CA ALA A 547 -16.79 -17.56 -9.46
C ALA A 547 -17.92 -18.28 -8.68
N ASP A 548 -19.11 -18.43 -9.27
CA ASP A 548 -20.32 -18.96 -8.60
C ASP A 548 -20.67 -20.44 -8.96
N SER A 549 -19.79 -21.14 -9.68
CA SER A 549 -19.98 -22.55 -10.10
C SER A 549 -19.14 -23.54 -9.31
#